data_AF-A0A1C4A6Y9-F1
#
_entry.id   AF-A0A1C4A6Y9-F1
#
_cell.length_a   1.000
_cell.length_b   1.000
_cell.length_c   1.000
_cell.angle_alpha   90.00
_cell.angle_beta   90.00
_cell.angle_gamma   90.00
#
_symmetry.space_group_name_H-M   'P 1'
#
loop_
_entity.id
_entity.type
_entity.pdbx_description
1 polymer ?
#
loop_
_entity_poly.entity_id
_entity_poly.type
_entity_poly.pdbx_seq_one_letter_code
_entity_poly.pdbx_strand_id
1 'polypeptide(L)'
;MLINFLLVLILALIWLFFAYNKLRHLAENVKQKQSNIYVTVKKRHDIASNYGDHEKLVHFTITESDSVSNANITSSQTSRIIGNVQMMANRFPDLKANSTYQQLMTQLDEIENTILERREAYNAAVQIYNSTRGSIPHLFYASKLGFVAATYFEVDENGIGNFHHLKLMMAKF
;
A
#
# COMPACT_ATOMS: atom_id res chain seq x y z
N MET A 1 23.29 -21.95 44.93
CA MET A 1 22.39 -22.46 43.87
C MET A 1 21.25 -21.50 43.54
N LEU A 2 20.47 -21.02 44.52
CA LEU A 2 19.38 -20.05 44.31
C LEU A 2 19.83 -18.72 43.68
N ILE A 3 20.93 -18.10 44.14
CA ILE A 3 21.47 -16.86 43.56
C ILE A 3 21.83 -17.03 42.07
N ASN A 4 22.45 -18.15 41.69
CA ASN A 4 22.85 -18.41 40.30
C ASN A 4 21.63 -18.57 39.40
N PHE A 5 20.58 -19.25 39.89
CA PHE A 5 19.31 -19.37 39.17
C PHE A 5 18.64 -18.01 38.95
N LEU A 6 18.64 -17.15 39.98
CA LEU A 6 18.08 -15.80 39.89
C LEU A 6 18.84 -14.94 38.85
N LEU A 7 20.16 -15.04 38.83
CA LEU A 7 21.01 -14.36 37.84
C LEU A 7 20.68 -14.78 36.40
N VAL A 8 20.55 -16.08 36.16
CA VAL A 8 20.17 -16.62 34.84
C VAL A 8 18.78 -16.14 34.43
N LEU A 9 17.83 -16.12 35.36
CA LEU A 9 16.47 -15.63 35.12
C LEU A 9 16.46 -14.14 34.72
N ILE A 10 17.23 -13.30 35.43
CA ILE A 10 17.35 -11.87 35.13
C ILE A 10 17.95 -11.66 33.73
N LEU A 11 19.01 -12.39 33.39
CA LEU A 11 19.61 -12.33 32.05
C LEU A 11 18.62 -12.75 30.95
N ALA A 12 17.83 -13.79 31.19
CA ALA A 12 16.80 -14.24 30.25
C ALA A 12 15.71 -13.18 30.05
N LEU A 13 15.27 -12.48 31.11
CA LEU A 13 14.28 -11.41 31.01
C LEU A 13 14.82 -10.19 30.25
N ILE A 14 16.07 -9.79 30.53
CA ILE A 14 16.74 -8.70 29.81
C ILE A 14 16.83 -9.06 28.32
N TRP A 15 17.25 -10.28 28.01
CA TRP A 15 17.35 -10.75 26.63
C TRP A 15 15.98 -10.76 25.93
N LEU A 16 14.92 -11.24 26.61
CA LEU A 16 13.55 -11.24 26.09
C LEU A 16 13.05 -9.82 25.80
N PHE A 17 13.38 -8.85 26.66
CA PHE A 17 13.03 -7.44 26.46
C PHE A 17 13.63 -6.87 25.16
N PHE A 18 14.93 -7.10 24.92
CA PHE A 18 15.57 -6.68 23.67
C PHE A 18 14.98 -7.38 22.45
N ALA A 19 14.72 -8.69 22.55
CA ALA A 19 14.17 -9.47 21.45
C ALA A 19 12.73 -9.06 21.11
N TYR A 20 11.91 -8.73 22.12
CA TYR A 20 10.57 -8.17 21.94
C TYR A 20 10.62 -6.83 21.19
N ASN A 21 11.47 -5.91 21.65
CA ASN A 21 11.60 -4.59 21.02
C ASN A 21 12.05 -4.70 19.56
N LYS A 22 12.97 -5.63 19.25
CA LYS A 22 13.38 -5.91 17.86
C LYS A 22 12.20 -6.31 16.98
N LEU A 23 11.37 -7.26 17.43
CA LEU A 23 10.18 -7.67 16.68
C LEU A 23 9.16 -6.52 16.55
N ARG A 24 8.99 -5.72 17.61
CA ARG A 24 8.09 -4.55 17.58
C ARG A 24 8.53 -3.51 16.54
N HIS A 25 9.83 -3.23 16.44
CA HIS A 25 10.37 -2.33 15.43
C HIS A 25 10.17 -2.86 14.00
N LEU A 26 10.38 -4.16 13.78
CA LEU A 26 10.15 -4.76 12.46
C LEU A 26 8.67 -4.74 12.08
N ALA A 27 7.77 -5.04 13.03
CA ALA A 27 6.33 -4.96 12.80
C ALA A 27 5.89 -3.51 12.47
N GLU A 28 6.43 -2.52 13.19
CA GLU A 28 6.15 -1.11 12.90
C GLU A 28 6.69 -0.68 11.53
N ASN A 29 7.84 -1.21 11.12
CA ASN A 29 8.39 -0.95 9.79
C ASN A 29 7.46 -1.46 8.69
N VAL A 30 6.94 -2.68 8.82
CA VAL A 30 5.94 -3.24 7.89
C VAL A 30 4.71 -2.35 7.82
N LYS A 31 4.18 -1.92 8.98
CA LYS A 31 3.02 -1.01 9.06
C LYS A 31 3.28 0.33 8.38
N GLN A 32 4.46 0.91 8.59
CA GLN A 32 4.87 2.15 7.95
C GLN A 32 4.93 2.00 6.42
N LYS A 33 5.56 0.93 5.91
CA LYS A 33 5.63 0.67 4.46
C LYS A 33 4.24 0.47 3.86
N GLN A 34 3.34 -0.21 4.57
CA GLN A 34 1.95 -0.37 4.18
C GLN A 34 1.21 0.98 4.09
N SER A 35 1.39 1.84 5.09
CA SER A 35 0.80 3.19 5.09
C SER A 35 1.30 4.02 3.90
N ASN A 36 2.57 3.89 3.54
CA ASN A 36 3.14 4.60 2.38
C ASN A 36 2.46 4.17 1.08
N ILE A 37 2.18 2.88 0.88
CA ILE A 37 1.42 2.39 -0.30
C ILE A 37 0.04 3.06 -0.34
N TYR A 38 -0.68 3.10 0.78
CA TYR A 38 -2.01 3.69 0.83
C TYR A 38 -2.01 5.17 0.43
N VAL A 39 -1.07 5.96 0.96
CA VAL A 39 -0.93 7.38 0.61
C VAL A 39 -0.62 7.55 -0.88
N THR A 40 0.24 6.72 -1.47
CA THR A 40 0.56 6.79 -2.90
C THR A 40 -0.64 6.41 -3.77
N VAL A 41 -1.40 5.38 -3.41
CA VAL A 41 -2.64 4.99 -4.12
C VAL A 41 -3.70 6.09 -4.02
N LYS A 42 -3.83 6.73 -2.85
CA LYS A 42 -4.70 7.89 -2.69
C LYS A 42 -4.27 9.04 -3.60
N LYS A 43 -2.96 9.35 -3.65
CA LYS A 43 -2.42 10.40 -4.54
C LYS A 43 -2.72 10.11 -6.02
N ARG A 44 -2.63 8.85 -6.46
CA ARG A 44 -3.02 8.45 -7.82
C ARG A 44 -4.49 8.76 -8.11
N HIS A 45 -5.38 8.50 -7.14
CA HIS A 45 -6.78 8.87 -7.26
C HIS A 45 -6.95 10.38 -7.32
N ASP A 46 -6.31 11.13 -6.43
CA ASP A 46 -6.39 12.60 -6.38
C ASP A 46 -5.88 13.24 -7.69
N ILE A 47 -4.80 12.70 -8.30
CA ILE A 47 -4.33 13.11 -9.63
C ILE A 47 -5.42 12.85 -10.69
N ALA A 48 -6.01 11.66 -10.72
CA ALA A 48 -7.04 11.34 -11.70
C ALA A 48 -8.31 12.19 -11.52
N SER A 49 -8.74 12.46 -10.29
CA SER A 49 -9.95 13.26 -10.00
C SER A 49 -9.75 14.74 -10.33
N ASN A 50 -8.63 15.34 -9.92
CA ASN A 50 -8.35 16.76 -10.15
C ASN A 50 -8.31 17.11 -11.63
N TYR A 51 -7.87 16.19 -12.49
CA TYR A 51 -7.90 16.39 -13.94
C TYR A 51 -9.28 16.11 -14.55
N GLY A 52 -10.11 15.26 -13.94
CA GLY A 52 -11.51 15.10 -14.32
C GLY A 52 -12.35 16.35 -14.08
N ASP A 53 -12.03 17.12 -13.04
CA ASP A 53 -12.72 18.37 -12.68
C ASP A 53 -12.19 19.61 -13.44
N HIS A 54 -11.07 19.49 -14.17
CA HIS A 54 -10.60 20.56 -15.05
C HIS A 54 -11.59 20.73 -16.22
N GLU A 55 -12.40 21.79 -16.12
CA GLU A 55 -13.47 22.32 -17.00
C GLU A 55 -13.39 22.00 -18.51
N LYS A 56 -12.19 21.82 -19.08
CA LYS A 56 -11.99 21.48 -20.50
C LYS A 56 -12.26 20.02 -20.86
N LEU A 57 -12.08 19.06 -19.94
CA LEU A 57 -12.45 17.64 -20.16
C LEU A 57 -13.93 17.40 -19.87
N VAL A 58 -14.48 18.17 -18.93
CA VAL A 58 -15.91 18.25 -18.59
C VAL A 58 -16.76 18.66 -19.79
N HIS A 59 -16.32 19.63 -20.59
CA HIS A 59 -17.08 20.08 -21.77
C HIS A 59 -17.26 18.98 -22.86
N PHE A 60 -16.49 17.90 -22.79
CA PHE A 60 -16.62 16.74 -23.69
C PHE A 60 -17.22 15.50 -23.02
N THR A 61 -17.14 15.38 -21.69
CA THR A 61 -17.58 14.20 -20.92
C THR A 61 -19.01 14.33 -20.36
N ILE A 62 -19.51 15.57 -20.15
CA ILE A 62 -20.78 15.83 -19.45
C ILE A 62 -22.04 15.72 -20.35
N THR A 63 -21.93 15.44 -21.64
CA THR A 63 -23.15 15.25 -22.46
C THR A 63 -23.86 13.91 -22.22
N GLU A 64 -23.29 12.93 -21.50
CA GLU A 64 -23.91 11.59 -21.46
C GLU A 64 -23.83 10.78 -20.15
N SER A 65 -23.45 11.33 -18.99
CA SER A 65 -23.41 10.50 -17.77
C SER A 65 -23.69 11.28 -16.48
N ASP A 66 -24.96 11.69 -16.33
CA ASP A 66 -25.58 11.90 -15.03
C ASP A 66 -25.66 10.56 -14.29
N SER A 67 -24.70 10.32 -13.40
CA SER A 67 -24.80 9.53 -12.16
C SER A 67 -23.45 8.88 -11.89
N VAL A 68 -22.75 9.30 -10.83
CA VAL A 68 -22.28 8.42 -9.74
C VAL A 68 -21.81 9.33 -8.61
N SER A 69 -22.73 9.59 -7.70
CA SER A 69 -22.44 10.03 -6.33
C SER A 69 -22.19 8.81 -5.44
N ASN A 70 -21.30 9.01 -4.46
CA ASN A 70 -21.02 8.18 -3.27
C ASN A 70 -19.99 7.03 -3.34
N ALA A 71 -18.90 7.29 -2.61
CA ALA A 71 -18.35 6.47 -1.53
C ALA A 71 -17.74 5.10 -1.87
N ASN A 72 -16.47 5.14 -2.29
CA ASN A 72 -15.34 4.37 -1.76
C ASN A 72 -14.20 4.59 -2.75
N ILE A 73 -13.16 5.34 -2.38
CA ILE A 73 -11.96 5.53 -3.21
C ILE A 73 -11.36 4.15 -3.46
N THR A 74 -11.77 3.54 -4.57
CA THR A 74 -11.38 2.19 -4.96
C THR A 74 -10.50 2.37 -6.17
N SER A 75 -9.34 1.73 -6.20
CA SER A 75 -8.43 1.71 -7.35
C SER A 75 -9.18 1.47 -8.67
N SER A 76 -10.27 0.70 -8.65
CA SER A 76 -11.17 0.43 -9.77
C SER A 76 -11.84 1.69 -10.35
N GLN A 77 -12.21 2.68 -9.53
CA GLN A 77 -12.79 3.94 -10.01
C GLN A 77 -11.75 4.79 -10.74
N THR A 78 -10.53 4.88 -10.19
CA THR A 78 -9.41 5.55 -10.85
C THR A 78 -9.08 4.91 -12.19
N SER A 79 -9.01 3.57 -12.26
CA SER A 79 -8.78 2.85 -13.52
C SER A 79 -9.86 3.12 -14.57
N ARG A 80 -11.14 3.26 -14.17
CA ARG A 80 -12.23 3.62 -15.08
C ARG A 80 -12.09 5.05 -15.63
N ILE A 81 -11.75 6.01 -14.77
CA ILE A 81 -11.53 7.41 -15.18
C ILE A 81 -10.38 7.49 -16.19
N ILE A 82 -9.26 6.83 -15.91
CA ILE A 82 -8.10 6.79 -16.80
C ILE A 82 -8.47 6.14 -18.14
N GLY A 83 -9.20 5.02 -18.12
CA GLY A 83 -9.65 4.34 -19.33
C GLY A 83 -10.56 5.22 -20.21
N ASN A 84 -11.49 5.95 -19.60
CA ASN A 84 -12.35 6.90 -20.32
C ASN A 84 -11.54 8.02 -20.97
N VAL A 85 -10.58 8.60 -20.24
CA VAL A 85 -9.69 9.66 -20.74
C VAL A 85 -8.84 9.17 -21.93
N GLN A 86 -8.30 7.95 -21.86
CA GLN A 86 -7.56 7.33 -22.96
C GLN A 86 -8.44 7.06 -24.18
N MET A 87 -9.67 6.60 -23.98
CA MET A 87 -10.63 6.38 -25.07
C MET A 87 -10.98 7.70 -25.79
N MET A 88 -11.20 8.78 -25.04
CA MET A 88 -11.46 10.10 -25.63
C MET A 88 -10.25 10.63 -26.40
N ALA A 89 -9.03 10.45 -25.89
CA ALA A 89 -7.82 10.87 -26.60
C ALA A 89 -7.59 10.11 -27.91
N ASN A 90 -8.04 8.85 -28.01
CA ASN A 90 -8.01 8.11 -29.27
C ASN A 90 -9.06 8.62 -30.28
N ARG A 91 -10.21 9.10 -29.81
CA ARG A 91 -11.27 9.67 -30.64
C ARG A 91 -10.99 11.11 -31.08
N PHE A 92 -10.22 11.86 -30.29
CA PHE A 92 -9.88 13.27 -30.52
C PHE A 92 -8.35 13.46 -30.47
N PRO A 93 -7.64 13.34 -31.61
CA PRO A 93 -6.18 13.46 -31.67
C PRO A 93 -5.63 14.78 -31.11
N ASP A 94 -6.40 15.87 -31.23
CA ASP A 94 -6.04 17.18 -30.69
C ASP A 94 -5.98 17.18 -29.16
N LEU A 95 -6.78 16.34 -28.49
CA LEU A 95 -6.72 16.16 -27.04
C LEU A 95 -5.44 15.44 -26.61
N LYS A 96 -4.94 14.52 -27.43
CA LYS A 96 -3.67 13.82 -27.19
C LYS A 96 -2.46 14.73 -27.38
N ALA A 97 -2.57 15.72 -28.26
CA ALA A 97 -1.58 16.78 -28.45
C ALA A 97 -1.64 17.87 -27.37
N ASN A 98 -2.69 17.88 -26.54
CA ASN A 98 -2.84 18.85 -25.46
C ASN A 98 -1.78 18.61 -24.36
N SER A 99 -1.02 19.65 -24.03
CA SER A 99 0.03 19.59 -23.00
C SER A 99 -0.49 19.19 -21.63
N THR A 100 -1.73 19.56 -21.27
CA THR A 100 -2.38 19.17 -20.01
C THR A 100 -2.68 17.67 -19.96
N TYR A 101 -3.13 17.07 -21.07
CA TYR A 101 -3.34 15.61 -21.15
C TYR A 101 -2.01 14.85 -21.03
N GLN A 102 -0.97 15.32 -21.73
CA GLN A 102 0.36 14.70 -21.67
C GLN A 102 0.92 14.75 -20.25
N GLN A 103 0.80 15.90 -19.57
CA GLN A 103 1.19 16.04 -18.16
C GLN A 103 0.45 15.07 -17.23
N LEU A 104 -0.86 14.88 -17.42
CA LEU A 104 -1.63 13.90 -16.64
C LEU A 104 -1.08 12.49 -16.83
N MET A 105 -0.91 12.06 -18.08
CA MET A 105 -0.42 10.71 -18.38
C MET A 105 0.99 10.49 -17.80
N THR A 106 1.89 11.47 -17.94
CA THR A 106 3.22 11.41 -17.32
C THR A 106 3.13 11.27 -15.79
N GLN A 107 2.30 12.08 -15.11
CA GLN A 107 2.13 11.98 -13.66
C GLN A 107 1.53 10.63 -13.23
N LEU A 108 0.62 10.06 -14.04
CA LEU A 108 0.02 8.76 -13.80
C LEU A 108 1.03 7.62 -13.98
N ASP A 109 1.91 7.70 -14.97
CA ASP A 109 2.98 6.72 -15.17
C ASP A 109 4.02 6.81 -14.03
N GLU A 110 4.41 8.02 -13.64
CA GLU A 110 5.32 8.26 -12.51
C GLU A 110 4.77 7.71 -11.18
N ILE A 111 3.47 7.94 -10.90
CA ILE A 111 2.86 7.46 -9.67
C ILE A 111 2.68 5.94 -9.69
N GLU A 112 2.43 5.32 -10.85
CA GLU A 112 2.34 3.86 -10.97
C GLU A 112 3.70 3.20 -10.72
N ASN A 113 4.78 3.73 -11.30
CA ASN A 113 6.15 3.29 -11.00
C ASN A 113 6.45 3.42 -9.50
N THR A 114 6.05 4.55 -8.89
CA THR A 114 6.19 4.73 -7.44
C THR A 114 5.39 3.67 -6.65
N ILE A 115 4.17 3.32 -7.07
CA ILE A 115 3.38 2.27 -6.41
C ILE A 115 4.11 0.92 -6.46
N LEU A 116 4.70 0.57 -7.61
CA LEU A 116 5.48 -0.66 -7.76
C LEU A 116 6.68 -0.69 -6.80
N GLU A 117 7.48 0.38 -6.74
CA GLU A 117 8.61 0.49 -5.80
C GLU A 117 8.15 0.36 -4.33
N ARG A 118 7.01 0.98 -3.98
CA ARG A 118 6.47 0.89 -2.61
C ARG A 118 6.01 -0.53 -2.26
N ARG A 119 5.46 -1.28 -3.23
CA ARG A 119 5.07 -2.68 -3.05
C ARG A 119 6.29 -3.58 -2.83
N GLU A 120 7.35 -3.41 -3.60
CA GLU A 120 8.61 -4.14 -3.41
C GLU A 120 9.22 -3.85 -2.04
N ALA A 121 9.27 -2.57 -1.64
CA ALA A 121 9.79 -2.17 -0.33
C ALA A 121 8.96 -2.73 0.84
N TYR A 122 7.64 -2.84 0.69
CA TYR A 122 6.77 -3.50 1.65
C TYR A 122 7.05 -5.00 1.73
N ASN A 123 7.14 -5.68 0.58
CA ASN A 123 7.43 -7.12 0.53
C ASN A 123 8.80 -7.45 1.15
N ALA A 124 9.81 -6.62 0.92
CA ALA A 124 11.11 -6.74 1.58
C ALA A 124 11.01 -6.60 3.11
N ALA A 125 10.24 -5.62 3.61
CA ALA A 125 10.01 -5.46 5.05
C ALA A 125 9.26 -6.67 5.65
N VAL A 126 8.24 -7.17 4.95
CA VAL A 126 7.49 -8.38 5.33
C VAL A 126 8.40 -9.59 5.40
N GLN A 127 9.30 -9.76 4.43
CA GLN A 127 10.29 -10.84 4.41
C GLN A 127 11.20 -10.79 5.63
N ILE A 128 11.78 -9.63 5.93
CA ILE A 128 12.68 -9.45 7.08
C ILE A 128 11.93 -9.75 8.39
N TYR A 129 10.71 -9.24 8.53
CA TYR A 129 9.87 -9.48 9.70
C TYR A 129 9.51 -10.96 9.86
N ASN A 130 9.00 -11.60 8.80
CA ASN A 130 8.59 -13.00 8.81
C ASN A 130 9.78 -13.94 9.07
N SER A 131 10.92 -13.67 8.44
CA SER A 131 12.16 -14.43 8.66
C SER A 131 12.67 -14.29 10.10
N THR A 132 12.72 -13.06 10.64
CA THR A 132 13.13 -12.83 12.03
C THR A 132 12.17 -13.49 13.02
N ARG A 133 10.86 -13.37 12.79
CA ARG A 133 9.82 -14.02 13.62
C ARG A 133 9.94 -15.55 13.59
N GLY A 134 10.20 -16.12 12.41
CA GLY A 134 10.35 -17.57 12.22
C GLY A 134 11.68 -18.13 12.70
N SER A 135 12.65 -17.27 13.03
CA SER A 135 13.97 -17.69 13.49
C SER A 135 13.95 -18.05 14.97
N ILE A 136 14.75 -19.05 15.36
CA ILE A 136 15.01 -19.32 16.79
C ILE A 136 15.77 -18.13 17.37
N PRO A 137 15.47 -17.70 18.61
CA PRO A 137 14.44 -18.26 19.51
C PRO A 137 13.04 -17.64 19.39
N HIS A 138 12.83 -16.64 18.52
CA HIS A 138 11.55 -15.93 18.34
C HIS A 138 10.39 -16.89 18.04
N LEU A 139 10.62 -17.96 17.28
CA LEU A 139 9.62 -18.98 16.94
C LEU A 139 8.81 -19.48 18.16
N PHE A 140 9.43 -19.60 19.33
CA PHE A 140 8.79 -20.20 20.52
C PHE A 140 7.82 -19.26 21.25
N TYR A 141 8.03 -17.95 21.16
CA TYR A 141 7.26 -16.96 21.94
C TYR A 141 6.56 -15.90 21.09
N ALA A 142 6.98 -15.66 19.85
CA ALA A 142 6.47 -14.57 19.03
C ALA A 142 4.95 -14.63 18.85
N SER A 143 4.40 -15.81 18.53
CA SER A 143 2.95 -15.98 18.37
C SER A 143 2.18 -15.73 19.67
N LYS A 144 2.72 -16.16 20.82
CA LYS A 144 2.10 -15.95 22.14
C LYS A 144 2.08 -14.48 22.57
N LEU A 145 3.06 -13.69 22.10
CA LEU A 145 3.16 -12.25 22.35
C LEU A 145 2.43 -11.39 21.31
N GLY A 146 1.62 -12.00 20.42
CA GLY A 146 0.81 -11.27 19.44
C GLY A 146 1.53 -10.92 18.13
N PHE A 147 2.77 -11.37 17.93
CA PHE A 147 3.46 -11.19 16.65
C PHE A 147 3.00 -12.25 15.64
N VAL A 148 2.02 -11.90 14.81
CA VAL A 148 1.47 -12.78 13.76
C VAL A 148 2.20 -12.63 12.43
N ALA A 149 1.99 -13.56 11.50
CA ALA A 149 2.54 -13.46 10.14
C ALA A 149 2.03 -12.23 9.38
N ALA A 150 2.95 -11.43 8.84
CA ALA A 150 2.59 -10.40 7.88
C ALA A 150 2.41 -11.04 6.50
N THR A 151 1.39 -10.61 5.78
CA THR A 151 1.07 -11.13 4.44
C THR A 151 1.81 -10.32 3.38
N TYR A 152 2.40 -11.00 2.40
CA TYR A 152 3.00 -10.33 1.26
C TYR A 152 1.94 -9.63 0.42
N PHE A 153 2.34 -8.58 -0.27
CA PHE A 153 1.51 -7.96 -1.29
C PHE A 153 1.59 -8.86 -2.54
N GLU A 154 0.52 -9.61 -2.77
CA GLU A 154 0.36 -10.42 -3.97
C GLU A 154 -0.25 -9.57 -5.10
N VAL A 155 0.29 -9.75 -6.31
CA VAL A 155 -0.34 -9.22 -7.53
C VAL A 155 -1.37 -10.25 -7.95
N ASP A 156 -2.65 -9.91 -7.79
CA ASP A 156 -3.75 -10.74 -8.30
C ASP A 156 -3.66 -10.82 -9.84
N GLU A 157 -4.19 -11.87 -10.47
CA GLU A 157 -4.08 -12.12 -11.93
C GLU A 157 -4.53 -10.93 -12.81
N ASN A 158 -5.28 -9.98 -12.24
CA ASN A 158 -5.74 -8.76 -12.88
C ASN A 158 -4.79 -7.55 -12.74
N GLY A 159 -3.57 -7.70 -12.19
CA GLY A 159 -2.58 -6.63 -12.04
C GLY A 159 -2.89 -5.60 -10.93
N ILE A 160 -4.06 -5.72 -10.29
CA ILE A 160 -4.52 -4.85 -9.21
C ILE A 160 -4.55 -5.68 -7.93
N GLY A 161 -3.43 -5.74 -7.20
CA GLY A 161 -3.38 -6.42 -5.91
C GLY A 161 -4.52 -5.97 -5.00
N ASN A 162 -5.17 -6.94 -4.34
CA ASN A 162 -6.44 -6.76 -3.65
C ASN A 162 -6.31 -5.80 -2.45
N PHE A 163 -6.57 -4.51 -2.69
CA PHE A 163 -6.47 -3.43 -1.70
C PHE A 163 -7.46 -3.57 -0.55
N HIS A 164 -8.48 -4.42 -0.67
CA HIS A 164 -9.46 -4.67 0.39
C HIS A 164 -8.80 -5.31 1.63
N HIS A 165 -7.77 -6.15 1.41
CA HIS A 165 -7.04 -6.80 2.50
C HIS A 165 -6.14 -5.84 3.29
N LEU A 166 -5.67 -4.73 2.69
CA LEU A 166 -4.83 -3.76 3.40
C LEU A 166 -5.59 -3.04 4.52
N LYS A 167 -6.86 -2.68 4.29
CA LYS A 167 -7.70 -1.97 5.27
C LYS A 167 -8.03 -2.86 6.48
N LEU A 168 -8.21 -4.16 6.26
CA LEU A 168 -8.49 -5.16 7.30
C LEU A 168 -7.25 -5.52 8.14
N MET A 169 -6.05 -5.42 7.58
CA MET A 169 -4.79 -5.73 8.30
C MET A 169 -4.31 -4.58 9.19
N MET A 170 -4.65 -3.32 8.87
CA MET A 170 -4.35 -2.18 9.76
C MET A 170 -5.06 -2.27 11.12
N ALA A 171 -6.18 -2.99 11.20
CA ALA A 171 -6.95 -3.19 12.43
C ALA A 171 -6.44 -4.35 13.30
N LYS A 172 -5.53 -5.19 12.79
CA LYS A 172 -5.07 -6.41 13.46
C LYS A 172 -3.70 -6.31 14.15
N PHE A 173 -3.12 -5.11 14.21
CA PHE A 173 -1.84 -4.83 14.89
C PHE A 173 -1.92 -3.63 15.82
#